data_AF-A0A2V9GJL7-F1
#
_entry.id   AF-A0A2V9GJL7-F1
#
_cell.length_a   1.000
_cell.length_b   1.000
_cell.length_c   1.000
_cell.angle_alpha   90.00
_cell.angle_beta   90.00
_cell.angle_gamma   90.00
#
_symmetry.space_group_name_H-M   'P 1'
#
loop_
_entity.id
_entity.type
_entity.pdbx_description
1 polymer ?
#
loop_
_entity_poly.entity_id
_entity_poly.type
_entity_poly.pdbx_seq_one_letter_code
_entity_poly.pdbx_strand_id
1 'polypeptide(L)'
;MAALAVLYVGDYLSVRIRAVHPKPADPFESLNGLRILAIPEKNGKTEYELDVQNPEQTVCCVHSLFPHYGCSPCWYVKPKINKPIPM
;
A
#
# COMPACT_ATOMS: atom_id res chain seq x y z
N MET A 1 23.20 8.47 11.12
CA MET A 1 23.60 7.94 9.80
C MET A 1 23.77 6.43 9.81
N ALA A 2 24.72 5.88 10.59
CA ALA A 2 25.02 4.42 10.58
C ALA A 2 23.83 3.51 10.92
N ALA A 3 23.01 3.87 11.92
CA ALA A 3 21.84 3.08 12.30
C ALA A 3 20.80 2.94 11.17
N LEU A 4 20.53 4.03 10.45
CA LEU A 4 19.63 4.02 9.29
C LEU A 4 20.18 3.15 8.15
N ALA A 5 21.49 3.20 7.91
CA ALA A 5 22.11 2.36 6.89
C ALA A 5 22.02 0.87 7.24
N VAL A 6 22.25 0.50 8.50
CA VAL A 6 22.12 -0.89 8.96
C VAL A 6 20.68 -1.38 8.84
N LEU A 7 19.70 -0.56 9.24
CA LEU A 7 18.28 -0.88 9.08
C LEU A 7 17.91 -1.05 7.61
N TYR A 8 18.34 -0.14 6.73
CA TYR A 8 18.06 -0.22 5.29
C TYR A 8 18.68 -1.47 4.66
N VAL A 9 19.94 -1.78 4.97
CA VAL A 9 20.63 -2.96 4.42
C VAL A 9 19.99 -4.25 4.95
N GLY A 10 19.62 -4.31 6.23
CA GLY A 10 18.91 -5.45 6.81
C GLY A 10 17.54 -5.67 6.17
N ASP A 11 16.78 -4.60 5.96
CA ASP A 11 15.47 -4.63 5.30
C ASP A 11 15.60 -5.11 3.84
N TYR A 12 16.56 -4.56 3.10
CA TYR A 12 16.86 -4.97 1.73
C TYR A 12 17.27 -6.45 1.62
N LEU A 13 18.15 -6.92 2.51
CA LEU A 13 18.57 -8.33 2.54
C LEU A 13 17.40 -9.25 2.90
N SER A 14 16.55 -8.86 3.85
CA SER A 14 15.34 -9.62 4.21
C SER A 14 14.42 -9.78 2.99
N VAL A 15 14.11 -8.69 2.28
CA VAL A 15 13.29 -8.73 1.06
C VAL A 15 13.95 -9.58 -0.02
N ARG A 16 15.25 -9.41 -0.24
CA ARG A 16 15.99 -10.16 -1.27
C ARG A 16 16.02 -11.65 -0.98
N ILE A 17 16.27 -12.06 0.27
CA ILE A 17 16.30 -13.47 0.67
C ILE A 17 14.92 -14.11 0.50
N ARG A 18 13.85 -13.41 0.91
CA ARG A 18 12.47 -13.87 0.75
C ARG A 18 12.04 -13.95 -0.71
N ALA A 19 12.52 -13.05 -1.56
CA ALA A 19 12.25 -13.07 -2.99
C ALA A 19 12.94 -14.25 -3.69
N VAL A 20 14.12 -14.67 -3.23
CA VAL A 20 14.86 -15.81 -3.79
C VAL A 20 14.39 -17.15 -3.22
N HIS A 21 13.95 -17.18 -1.95
CA HIS A 21 13.39 -18.36 -1.30
C HIS A 21 11.91 -18.13 -1.00
N PRO A 22 11.01 -18.47 -1.94
CA PRO A 22 9.57 -18.37 -1.75
C PRO A 22 9.12 -19.35 -0.66
N LYS A 23 9.28 -18.94 0.59
CA LYS A 23 8.61 -19.49 1.75
C LYS A 23 7.15 -18.99 1.72
N PRO A 24 6.22 -19.61 2.46
CA PRO A 24 4.80 -19.20 2.51
C PRO A 24 4.54 -17.75 3.02
N ALA A 25 5.58 -16.98 3.31
CA ALA A 25 5.51 -15.56 3.58
C ALA A 25 6.13 -14.80 2.40
N ASP A 26 5.39 -14.68 1.31
CA ASP A 26 5.78 -13.89 0.16
C ASP A 26 6.10 -12.44 0.60
N PRO A 27 7.23 -11.87 0.16
CA PRO A 27 7.60 -10.50 0.53
C PRO A 27 6.67 -9.48 -0.11
N PHE A 28 6.04 -9.81 -1.24
CA PHE A 28 5.12 -8.96 -1.97
C PHE A 28 3.68 -9.45 -1.74
N GLU A 29 2.79 -8.52 -1.44
CA GLU A 29 1.36 -8.76 -1.23
C GLU A 29 0.59 -7.76 -2.11
N SER A 30 -0.35 -8.26 -2.91
CA SER A 30 -1.26 -7.41 -3.68
C SER A 30 -2.51 -7.17 -2.85
N LEU A 31 -2.73 -5.92 -2.42
CA LEU A 31 -3.92 -5.55 -1.67
C LEU A 31 -4.97 -5.01 -2.64
N ASN A 32 -6.17 -5.59 -2.58
CA ASN A 32 -7.34 -5.09 -3.30
C ASN A 32 -8.22 -4.32 -2.31
N GLY A 33 -8.52 -3.06 -2.61
CA GLY A 33 -9.44 -2.24 -1.83
C GLY A 33 -10.49 -1.55 -2.69
N LEU A 34 -11.65 -1.28 -2.10
CA LEU A 34 -12.74 -0.58 -2.77
C LEU A 34 -12.44 0.92 -2.85
N ARG A 35 -12.52 1.51 -4.06
CA ARG A 35 -12.33 2.95 -4.25
C ARG A 35 -13.65 3.68 -4.00
N ILE A 36 -13.75 4.34 -2.85
CA ILE A 36 -14.89 5.21 -2.49
C ILE A 36 -14.49 6.66 -2.73
N LEU A 37 -15.27 7.38 -3.51
CA LEU A 37 -15.12 8.80 -3.79
C LEU A 37 -15.99 9.60 -2.82
N ALA A 38 -15.39 10.58 -2.14
CA ALA A 38 -16.12 11.57 -1.36
C ALA A 38 -16.29 12.82 -2.22
N ILE A 39 -17.48 13.01 -2.78
CA ILE A 39 -17.81 14.17 -3.62
C ILE A 39 -18.43 15.25 -2.73
N PRO A 40 -17.74 16.40 -2.53
CA PRO A 40 -18.30 17.50 -1.77
C PRO A 40 -19.36 18.23 -2.61
N GLU A 41 -20.62 18.15 -2.18
CA GLU A 41 -21.71 18.90 -2.80
C GLU A 41 -21.70 20.37 -2.35
N LYS A 42 -22.12 21.26 -3.24
CA LYS A 42 -22.18 22.71 -3.00
C LYS A 42 -23.07 23.10 -1.79
N ASN A 43 -23.97 22.21 -1.37
CA ASN A 43 -24.84 22.40 -0.20
C ASN A 43 -24.19 21.94 1.13
N GLY A 44 -22.88 21.66 1.15
CA GLY A 44 -22.15 21.26 2.35
C GLY A 44 -22.35 19.81 2.78
N LYS A 45 -22.95 18.98 1.91
CA LYS A 45 -23.07 17.53 2.11
C LYS A 45 -21.94 16.81 1.37
N THR A 46 -21.42 15.72 1.93
CA THR A 46 -20.46 14.87 1.24
C THR A 46 -21.18 13.59 0.82
N GLU A 47 -21.29 13.37 -0.49
CA GLU A 47 -21.81 12.11 -1.01
C GLU A 47 -20.65 11.13 -1.18
N TYR A 48 -20.91 9.86 -0.82
CA TYR A 48 -19.93 8.79 -0.95
C TYR A 48 -20.40 7.89 -2.07
N GLU A 49 -19.77 8.01 -3.24
CA GLU A 49 -20.06 7.17 -4.39
C GLU A 49 -18.95 6.14 -4.57
N LEU A 50 -19.34 4.91 -4.90
CA LEU A 50 -18.40 3.92 -5.38
C LEU A 50 -17.92 4.36 -6.77
N ASP A 51 -16.61 4.37 -6.97
CA ASP A 51 -16.07 4.72 -8.28
C ASP A 51 -16.48 3.66 -9.32
N VAL A 52 -17.51 3.98 -10.12
CA VAL A 52 -18.07 3.05 -11.11
C VAL A 52 -17.06 2.72 -12.21
N GLN A 53 -16.04 3.56 -12.44
CA GLN A 53 -15.01 3.31 -13.47
C GLN A 53 -13.89 2.40 -12.98
N ASN A 54 -13.49 2.50 -11.70
CA ASN A 54 -12.47 1.62 -11.14
C ASN A 54 -12.82 1.27 -9.69
N PRO A 55 -13.79 0.35 -9.49
CA PRO A 55 -14.29 0.00 -8.17
C PRO A 55 -13.21 -0.64 -7.29
N GLU A 56 -12.22 -1.28 -7.91
CA GLU A 56 -11.17 -2.04 -7.24
C GLU A 56 -9.81 -1.39 -7.49
N GLN A 57 -9.15 -0.94 -6.42
CA GLN A 57 -7.74 -0.54 -6.46
C GLN A 57 -6.88 -1.70 -6.01
N THR A 58 -6.16 -2.30 -6.96
CA THR A 58 -5.07 -3.23 -6.68
C THR A 58 -3.78 -2.44 -6.45
N VAL A 59 -3.27 -2.43 -5.23
CA VAL A 59 -2.01 -1.78 -4.87
C VAL A 59 -0.99 -2.83 -4.47
N CYS A 60 0.16 -2.86 -5.14
CA CYS A 60 1.28 -3.69 -4.71
C CYS A 60 1.87 -3.16 -3.40
N CYS A 61 1.99 -4.03 -2.40
CA CYS A 61 2.68 -3.72 -1.16
C CYS A 61 3.77 -4.74 -0.82
N VAL A 62 4.75 -4.32 -0.02
CA VAL A 62 5.87 -5.17 0.42
C VAL A 62 5.91 -5.26 1.95
N HIS A 63 6.13 -6.46 2.49
CA HIS A 63 6.33 -6.69 3.93
C HIS A 63 7.75 -6.27 4.34
N SER A 64 7.99 -4.96 4.31
CA SER A 64 9.28 -4.33 4.59
C SER A 64 9.06 -3.02 5.34
N LEU A 65 10.09 -2.52 6.00
CA LEU A 65 10.04 -1.21 6.63
C LEU A 65 10.10 -0.09 5.57
N PHE A 66 10.87 -0.29 4.50
CA PHE A 66 11.08 0.67 3.42
C PHE A 66 10.44 0.24 2.10
N PRO A 67 10.19 1.19 1.17
CA PRO A 67 9.71 0.87 -0.17
C PRO A 67 10.79 0.14 -0.98
N HIS A 68 10.43 -1.00 -1.59
CA HIS A 68 11.34 -1.78 -2.42
C HIS A 68 10.62 -2.27 -3.69
N TYR A 69 11.36 -2.36 -4.80
CA TYR A 69 10.87 -2.86 -6.11
C TYR A 69 9.63 -2.12 -6.66
N GLY A 70 9.46 -0.83 -6.31
CA GLY A 70 8.30 -0.04 -6.74
C GLY A 70 7.02 -0.30 -5.94
N CYS A 71 7.05 -1.21 -4.96
CA CYS A 71 5.94 -1.46 -4.06
C CYS A 71 6.12 -0.70 -2.73
N SER A 72 5.03 -0.10 -2.25
CA SER A 72 5.04 0.62 -0.97
C SER A 72 4.93 -0.36 0.20
N PRO A 73 5.45 -0.01 1.39
CA PRO A 73 5.38 -0.94 2.52
C PRO A 73 3.93 -1.20 2.96
N CYS A 74 3.57 -2.46 3.20
CA CYS A 74 2.19 -2.86 3.49
C CYS A 74 1.59 -2.17 4.71
N TRP A 75 2.41 -1.90 5.75
CA TRP A 75 1.95 -1.16 6.94
C TRP A 75 1.52 0.29 6.63
N TYR A 76 2.07 0.88 5.57
CA TYR A 76 1.72 2.23 5.12
C TYR A 76 0.49 2.23 4.19
N VAL A 77 0.35 1.19 3.36
CA VAL A 77 -0.75 1.06 2.39
C VAL A 77 -2.04 0.57 3.04
N LYS A 78 -1.99 -0.45 3.92
CA LYS A 78 -3.15 -1.06 4.58
C LYS A 78 -4.13 -0.05 5.22
N PRO A 79 -3.68 0.96 6.00
CA PRO A 79 -4.61 1.93 6.59
C PRO A 79 -5.11 3.00 5.60
N LYS A 80 -4.48 3.14 4.43
CA LYS A 80 -4.82 4.15 3.43
C LYS A 80 -5.73 3.63 2.33
N ILE A 81 -5.66 2.33 2.04
CA ILE A 81 -6.41 1.71 0.93
C ILE A 81 -7.93 1.83 1.10
N ASN A 82 -8.41 1.94 2.35
CA ASN A 82 -9.84 2.08 2.67
C ASN A 82 -10.27 3.53 2.91
N LYS A 83 -9.38 4.52 2.73
CA LYS A 83 -9.77 5.92 2.93
C LYS A 83 -10.50 6.45 1.70
N PRO A 84 -11.66 7.12 1.88
CA PRO A 84 -12.34 7.75 0.77
C PRO A 84 -11.45 8.84 0.17
N ILE A 85 -11.40 8.88 -1.16
CA ILE A 85 -10.61 9.87 -1.90
C ILE A 85 -11.47 11.12 -2.04
N PRO A 86 -11.04 12.28 -1.49
CA PRO A 86 -11.72 13.54 -1.76
C PRO A 86 -11.47 13.93 -3.22
N MET A 87 -12.55 14.24 -3.94
CA MET A 87 -12.52 14.83 -5.29
C MET A 87 -12.52 16.36 -5.20
#